data_AF-A0A0D8Y804-F1
#
_entry.id   AF-A0A0D8Y804-F1
#
_cell.length_a   1.000
_cell.length_b   1.000
_cell.length_c   1.000
_cell.angle_alpha   90.00
_cell.angle_beta   90.00
_cell.angle_gamma   90.00
#
_symmetry.space_group_name_H-M   'P 1'
#
loop_
_entity.id
_entity.type
_entity.pdbx_description
1 polymer ?
#
loop_
_entity_poly.entity_id
_entity_poly.type
_entity_poly.pdbx_seq_one_letter_code
_entity_poly.pdbx_strand_id
1 'polypeptide(L)' 'MNGSDCGVFACKFAEFASRRAPIVFTQQHMPYYRQRMVYELVEQKLL' A
#
# COMPACT_ATOMS: atom_id res chain seq x y z
N MET A 1 -3.40 -17.13 7.19
CA MET A 1 -3.09 -16.16 8.26
C MET A 1 -1.90 -15.35 7.78
N ASN A 2 -2.06 -14.05 7.50
CA ASN A 2 -0.97 -13.19 7.00
C ASN A 2 -0.52 -12.26 8.12
N GLY A 3 0.57 -12.61 8.80
CA GLY A 3 1.11 -11.85 9.94
C GLY A 3 2.04 -10.69 9.57
N SER A 4 2.34 -10.48 8.29
CA SER A 4 3.42 -9.59 7.84
C SER A 4 2.96 -8.38 7.02
N ASP A 5 1.66 -8.25 6.71
CA ASP A 5 1.13 -7.16 5.86
C ASP A 5 0.74 -5.90 6.64
N CYS A 6 0.82 -5.89 7.98
CA CYS A 6 0.35 -4.77 8.80
C CYS A 6 0.94 -3.41 8.38
N GLY A 7 2.24 -3.36 8.04
CA GLY A 7 2.89 -2.15 7.53
C GLY A 7 2.37 -1.72 6.16
N VAL A 8 2.09 -2.67 5.26
CA VAL A 8 1.54 -2.39 3.93
C VAL A 8 0.12 -1.81 4.07
N PHE A 9 -0.71 -2.43 4.92
CA PHE A 9 -2.04 -1.90 5.23
C PHE A 9 -1.95 -0.47 5.80
N ALA A 10 -1.09 -0.22 6.78
CA ALA A 10 -0.92 1.11 7.37
C ALA A 10 -0.56 2.16 6.32
N CYS A 11 0.41 1.89 5.45
CA CYS A 11 0.79 2.80 4.37
C CYS A 11 -0.35 3.02 3.37
N LYS A 12 -1.08 1.97 2.97
CA LYS A 12 -2.22 2.10 2.05
C LYS A 12 -3.37 2.88 2.67
N PHE A 13 -3.70 2.67 3.93
CA PHE A 13 -4.70 3.50 4.62
C PHE A 13 -4.29 4.97 4.64
N ALA A 14 -3.02 5.27 4.96
CA ALA A 14 -2.51 6.63 4.95
C ALA A 14 -2.57 7.28 3.55
N GLU A 15 -2.25 6.54 2.49
CA GLU A 15 -2.32 7.01 1.10
C GLU A 15 -3.76 7.33 0.66
N PHE A 16 -4.73 6.46 0.98
CA PHE A 16 -6.13 6.71 0.64
C PHE A 16 -6.69 7.88 1.44
N ALA A 17 -6.36 7.98 2.73
CA ALA A 17 -6.75 9.10 3.59
C ALA A 17 -6.17 10.44 3.09
N SER A 18 -4.89 10.48 2.70
CA SER A 18 -4.26 11.72 2.21
C SER A 18 -4.88 12.22 0.91
N ARG A 19 -5.39 11.31 0.06
CA ARG A 19 -6.11 11.62 -1.19
C ARG A 19 -7.61 11.84 -0.98
N ARG A 20 -8.14 11.75 0.25
CA ARG A 20 -9.58 11.74 0.57
C ARG A 20 -10.37 10.76 -0.30
N ALA A 21 -9.76 9.61 -0.59
CA ALA A 21 -10.31 8.58 -1.46
C ALA A 21 -10.94 7.44 -0.65
N PRO A 22 -12.01 6.79 -1.15
CA PRO A 22 -12.58 5.62 -0.50
C PRO A 22 -11.59 4.45 -0.55
N ILE A 23 -11.48 3.71 0.55
CA ILE A 23 -10.62 2.52 0.63
C ILE A 23 -11.24 1.41 -0.24
N VAL A 24 -10.57 1.07 -1.34
CA VAL A 24 -11.05 0.05 -2.31
C VAL A 24 -10.04 -1.09 -2.52
N PHE A 25 -9.26 -1.42 -1.49
CA PHE A 25 -8.33 -2.54 -1.54
C PHE A 25 -8.64 -3.62 -0.52
N THR A 26 -8.12 -4.82 -0.78
CA THR A 26 -8.28 -6.01 0.06
C THR A 26 -6.92 -6.69 0.24
N GLN A 27 -6.88 -7.70 1.12
CA GLN A 27 -5.70 -8.54 1.34
C GLN A 27 -5.10 -9.15 0.05
N GLN A 28 -5.93 -9.41 -0.96
CA GLN A 28 -5.48 -9.97 -2.26
C GLN A 28 -4.53 -9.02 -3.02
N HIS A 29 -4.57 -7.72 -2.71
CA HIS A 29 -3.73 -6.71 -3.36
C HIS A 29 -2.36 -6.55 -2.69
N MET A 30 -2.14 -7.10 -1.50
CA MET A 30 -0.91 -6.90 -0.74
C MET A 30 0.36 -7.35 -1.48
N PRO A 31 0.38 -8.48 -2.24
CA PRO A 31 1.56 -8.85 -3.02
C PRO A 31 1.96 -7.78 -4.04
N TYR A 32 0.98 -7.20 -4.73
CA TYR A 32 1.21 -6.10 -5.67
C TYR A 32 1.71 -4.84 -4.95
N TYR A 33 1.07 -4.44 -3.85
CA TYR A 33 1.49 -3.24 -3.12
C TYR A 33 2.89 -3.36 -2.53
N ARG A 34 3.32 -4.55 -2.10
CA ARG A 34 4.70 -4.78 -1.67
C ARG A 34 5.70 -4.48 -2.79
N GLN A 35 5.46 -5.01 -3.99
CA GLN A 35 6.32 -4.76 -5.15
C GLN A 35 6.29 -3.28 -5.56
N ARG A 36 5.09 -2.67 -5.58
CA ARG A 36 4.91 -1.26 -5.91
C ARG A 36 5.65 -0.34 -4.95
N MET A 37 5.56 -0.59 -3.64
CA MET A 37 6.25 0.20 -2.63
C MET A 37 7.78 0.16 -2.79
N VAL A 38 8.35 -1.00 -3.12
CA VAL A 38 9.80 -1.10 -3.41
C VAL A 38 10.18 -0.20 -4.59
N TYR A 39 9.39 -0.25 -5.67
CA TYR A 39 9.60 0.62 -6.83
C TYR A 39 9.46 2.11 -6.49
N GLU A 40 8.38 2.50 -5.80
CA GLU A 40 8.13 3.88 -5.38
C GLU A 40 9.24 4.44 -4.49
N LEU A 41 9.85 3.60 -3.63
CA LEU A 41 10.98 3.98 -2.78
C LEU A 41 12.27 4.18 -3.58
N VAL A 42 12.57 3.28 -4.52
CA VAL A 42 13.78 3.36 -5.38
C VAL A 42 13.71 4.59 -6.29
N GLU A 43 12.55 4.82 -6.90
CA GLU A 43 12.31 5.94 -7.81
C GLU A 43 12.00 7.26 -7.07
N GLN A 44 11.84 7.21 -5.74
CA GLN A 44 11.44 8.35 -4.90
C GLN A 44 10.17 9.05 -5.39
N LYS A 45 9.23 8.29 -5.97
CA LYS A 45 8.03 8.80 -6.60
C LYS A 45 6.85 7.86 -6.37
N LEU A 46 5.76 8.41 -5.82
CA LEU A 46 4.48 7.71 -5.69
C LEU A 46 3.77 7.65 -7.03
N LEU A 47 3.19 6.48 -7.36
CA LEU A 47 2.38 6.28 -8.56
C LEU A 47 0.90 6.65 -8.35
#